data_AF-A0A1I1DUB2-F1
#
_entry.id   AF-A0A1I1DUB2-F1
#
_cell.length_a   1.000
_cell.length_b   1.000
_cell.length_c   1.000
_cell.angle_alpha   90.00
_cell.angle_beta   90.00
_cell.angle_gamma   90.00
#
_symmetry.space_group_name_H-M   'P 1'
#
loop_
_entity.id
_entity.type
_entity.pdbx_description
1 polymer ?
#
loop_
_entity_poly.entity_id
_entity_poly.type
_entity_poly.pdbx_seq_one_letter_code
_entity_poly.pdbx_strand_id
1 'polypeptide(L)'
;MTLSRPFSNVKTLLLIAAAIAPAVSFGCGEQEFPPYVYPSVVPGGKTAADFVPNGWKVLGTAEGDLNHDGKPDLAIVLQGTDKAYQWKNEGLGEPEVDQNPRMLVIALANPAGGFRKLTQNNNFIPVHDNPMADDPFDSIDIQRGLLNVQFRMWMSAGSWSMSTTQYKFRYEDAAMRLIGYEYYHRHRASGAEDIVSTNLLTGMQRAIRSDGESQKPKETWQKLKIGKKWTLDTLRSGPTFDETPVPSNP
;
A
#
# COMPACT_ATOMS: atom_id res chain seq x y z
N MET A 1 -56.50 -40.56 0.33
CA MET A 1 -56.67 -42.01 0.58
C MET A 1 -55.37 -42.69 0.15
N THR A 2 -54.45 -42.96 1.10
CA THR A 2 -54.23 -44.31 1.68
C THR A 2 -53.88 -45.32 0.59
N LEU A 3 -52.71 -45.98 0.54
CA LEU A 3 -52.07 -46.74 1.62
C LEU A 3 -50.72 -47.33 1.14
N SER A 4 -49.82 -47.48 2.12
CA SER A 4 -48.91 -48.61 2.38
C SER A 4 -47.90 -49.12 1.33
N ARG A 5 -46.62 -49.05 1.74
CA ARG A 5 -45.50 -49.93 1.35
C ARG A 5 -45.83 -51.41 1.72
N PRO A 6 -45.10 -52.45 1.24
CA PRO A 6 -43.82 -52.80 1.91
C PRO A 6 -42.75 -53.65 1.14
N PHE A 7 -41.56 -53.70 1.75
CA PHE A 7 -40.43 -54.67 1.72
C PHE A 7 -39.72 -55.10 0.42
N SER A 8 -38.40 -54.89 0.35
CA SER A 8 -37.38 -55.96 0.51
C SER A 8 -35.95 -55.43 0.36
N ASN A 9 -35.06 -55.91 1.23
CA ASN A 9 -33.62 -55.65 1.29
C ASN A 9 -32.86 -56.56 0.31
N VAL A 10 -31.92 -56.02 -0.48
CA VAL A 10 -30.67 -56.72 -0.82
C VAL A 10 -29.54 -55.69 -0.87
N LYS A 11 -28.50 -55.95 -0.07
CA LYS A 11 -27.22 -55.23 -0.03
C LYS A 11 -26.39 -55.65 -1.25
N THR A 12 -25.95 -54.68 -2.06
CA THR A 12 -24.81 -54.86 -2.97
C THR A 12 -23.81 -53.75 -2.69
N LEU A 13 -22.69 -54.12 -2.08
CA LEU A 13 -21.55 -53.25 -1.80
C LEU A 13 -20.68 -53.22 -3.07
N LEU A 14 -20.66 -52.08 -3.78
CA LEU A 14 -19.66 -51.84 -4.83
C LEU A 14 -18.44 -51.18 -4.17
N LEU A 15 -17.31 -51.91 -4.07
CA LEU A 15 -16.03 -51.27 -3.80
C LEU A 15 -15.58 -50.54 -5.06
N ILE A 16 -15.61 -49.21 -5.03
CA ILE A 16 -14.88 -48.38 -5.99
C ILE A 16 -13.48 -48.18 -5.40
N ALA A 17 -12.48 -48.82 -6.01
CA ALA A 17 -11.08 -48.50 -5.76
C ALA A 17 -10.81 -47.10 -6.34
N ALA A 18 -10.74 -46.09 -5.46
CA ALA A 18 -10.26 -44.77 -5.83
C ALA A 18 -8.73 -44.86 -6.01
N ALA A 19 -8.28 -44.84 -7.27
CA ALA A 19 -6.89 -44.55 -7.57
C ALA A 19 -6.62 -43.10 -7.16
N ILE A 20 -5.96 -42.92 -6.02
CA ILE A 20 -5.45 -41.63 -5.57
C ILE A 20 -4.31 -41.27 -6.51
N ALA A 21 -4.58 -40.45 -7.52
CA ALA A 21 -3.53 -39.70 -8.17
C ALA A 21 -2.95 -38.73 -7.11
N PRO A 22 -1.64 -38.71 -6.87
CA PRO A 22 -1.06 -37.71 -5.99
C PRO A 22 -1.35 -36.34 -6.62
N ALA A 23 -2.12 -35.52 -5.90
CA ALA A 23 -2.20 -34.11 -6.19
C ALA A 23 -0.77 -33.56 -6.05
N VAL A 24 -0.15 -33.23 -7.18
CA VAL A 24 1.08 -32.44 -7.16
C VAL A 24 0.65 -31.05 -6.72
N SER A 25 0.71 -30.80 -5.41
CA SER A 25 0.61 -29.46 -4.86
C SER A 25 1.80 -28.67 -5.38
N PHE A 26 1.56 -27.76 -6.34
CA PHE A 26 2.46 -26.63 -6.54
C PHE A 26 2.30 -25.72 -5.32
N GLY A 27 3.02 -26.05 -4.25
CA GLY A 27 3.11 -25.18 -3.08
C GLY A 27 3.96 -23.97 -3.46
N CYS A 28 3.31 -22.87 -3.84
CA CYS A 28 3.91 -21.57 -3.60
C CYS A 28 3.80 -21.36 -2.09
N GLY A 29 4.86 -21.70 -1.34
CA GLY A 29 4.86 -21.52 0.10
C GLY A 29 4.70 -20.04 0.41
N GLU A 30 3.62 -19.66 1.08
CA GLU A 30 3.50 -18.32 1.66
C GLU A 30 4.50 -18.23 2.81
N GLN A 31 5.50 -17.36 2.66
CA GLN A 31 6.53 -17.16 3.68
C GLN A 31 5.91 -16.52 4.91
N GLU A 32 5.66 -17.31 5.96
CA GLU A 32 5.14 -16.80 7.22
C GLU A 32 6.26 -16.12 8.02
N PHE A 33 6.05 -14.84 8.38
CA PHE A 33 6.94 -14.09 9.26
C PHE A 33 6.39 -14.07 10.69
N PRO A 34 7.26 -14.06 11.73
CA PRO A 34 6.80 -13.91 13.09
C PRO A 34 6.09 -12.57 13.27
N PRO A 35 5.04 -12.49 14.12
CA PRO A 35 4.39 -11.22 14.45
C PRO A 35 5.41 -10.20 14.93
N TYR A 36 5.43 -9.01 14.31
CA TYR A 36 6.37 -7.97 14.67
C TYR A 36 5.79 -6.98 15.69
N VAL A 37 6.58 -6.59 16.68
CA VAL A 37 6.23 -5.56 17.67
C VAL A 37 6.90 -4.24 17.31
N TYR A 38 6.11 -3.26 16.89
CA TYR A 38 6.62 -1.93 16.55
C TYR A 38 7.14 -1.20 17.79
N PRO A 39 8.38 -0.66 17.77
CA PRO A 39 8.83 0.23 18.83
C PRO A 39 8.02 1.53 18.80
N SER A 40 7.85 2.12 19.98
CA SER A 40 7.38 3.49 20.08
C SER A 40 8.53 4.45 19.86
N VAL A 41 8.43 5.28 18.82
CA VAL A 41 9.40 6.34 18.58
C VAL A 41 9.30 7.39 19.68
N VAL A 42 10.44 7.97 20.09
CA VAL A 42 10.51 8.97 21.16
C VAL A 42 9.59 10.17 20.89
N PRO A 43 9.04 10.83 21.93
CA PRO A 43 8.12 11.96 21.75
C PRO A 43 8.80 13.25 21.25
N GLY A 44 10.13 13.35 21.33
CA GLY A 44 10.89 14.49 20.82
C GLY A 44 12.36 14.18 20.68
N GLY A 45 13.05 14.99 19.88
CA GLY A 45 14.44 14.83 19.51
C GLY A 45 15.01 16.13 18.96
N LYS A 46 16.33 16.26 18.88
CA LYS A 46 17.00 17.44 18.30
C LYS A 46 17.18 17.29 16.79
N THR A 47 17.37 16.06 16.32
CA THR A 47 17.70 15.72 14.94
C THR A 47 16.84 14.54 14.47
N ALA A 48 16.82 14.27 13.16
CA ALA A 48 16.14 13.11 12.60
C ALA A 48 16.65 11.77 13.19
N ALA A 49 17.94 11.67 13.49
CA ALA A 49 18.55 10.47 14.06
C ALA A 49 17.98 10.09 15.43
N ASP A 50 17.55 11.08 16.24
CA ASP A 50 16.97 10.83 17.56
C ASP A 50 15.63 10.07 17.49
N PHE A 51 14.96 10.11 16.33
CA PHE A 51 13.71 9.41 16.09
C PHE A 51 13.90 7.98 15.55
N VAL A 52 15.14 7.54 15.28
CA VAL A 52 15.44 6.21 14.75
C VAL A 52 15.66 5.23 15.90
N PRO A 53 14.76 4.24 16.12
CA PRO A 53 14.96 3.24 17.17
C PRO A 53 16.15 2.31 16.86
N ASN A 54 16.69 1.66 17.89
CA ASN A 54 17.68 0.61 17.68
C ASN A 54 17.10 -0.52 16.80
N GLY A 55 17.90 -1.00 15.84
CA GLY A 55 17.45 -2.03 14.88
C GLY A 55 16.58 -1.48 13.75
N TRP A 56 16.62 -0.16 13.50
CA TRP A 56 15.95 0.51 12.39
C TRP A 56 16.93 1.34 11.58
N LYS A 57 16.64 1.50 10.30
CA LYS A 57 17.36 2.37 9.35
C LYS A 57 16.38 3.37 8.73
N VAL A 58 16.91 4.48 8.25
CA VAL A 58 16.16 5.47 7.46
C VAL A 58 16.05 4.99 6.02
N LEU A 59 14.84 4.98 5.47
CA LEU A 59 14.58 4.79 4.04
C LEU A 59 14.39 6.11 3.30
N GLY A 60 13.81 7.11 3.95
CA GLY A 60 13.57 8.42 3.36
C GLY A 60 13.34 9.48 4.41
N THR A 61 13.73 10.71 4.11
CA THR A 61 13.55 11.88 4.96
C THR A 61 13.11 13.08 4.13
N ALA A 62 12.22 13.87 4.69
CA ALA A 62 11.83 15.16 4.11
C ALA A 62 11.75 16.23 5.19
N GLU A 63 12.14 17.44 4.83
CA GLU A 63 12.01 18.62 5.68
C GLU A 63 11.22 19.70 4.96
N GLY A 64 10.39 20.43 5.70
CA GLY A 64 9.61 21.55 5.17
C GLY A 64 8.54 22.00 6.15
N ASP A 65 8.00 23.19 5.92
CA ASP A 65 7.03 23.83 6.82
C ASP A 65 5.62 23.27 6.57
N LEU A 66 5.16 22.31 7.41
CA LEU A 66 3.85 21.68 7.31
C LEU A 66 2.76 22.50 7.99
N ASN A 67 3.11 23.17 9.10
CA ASN A 67 2.16 23.90 9.94
C ASN A 67 2.09 25.41 9.64
N HIS A 68 2.88 25.89 8.68
CA HIS A 68 3.00 27.28 8.26
C HIS A 68 3.54 28.23 9.34
N ASP A 69 4.42 27.75 10.21
CA ASP A 69 5.08 28.57 11.26
C ASP A 69 6.44 29.14 10.83
N GLY A 70 6.89 28.84 9.60
CA GLY A 70 8.15 29.28 9.04
C GLY A 70 9.36 28.46 9.49
N LYS A 71 9.18 27.35 10.21
CA LYS A 71 10.23 26.41 10.61
C LYS A 71 10.07 25.09 9.84
N PRO A 72 11.17 24.45 9.42
CA PRO A 72 11.09 23.16 8.78
C PRO A 72 10.67 22.10 9.80
N ASP A 73 9.54 21.45 9.53
CA ASP A 73 9.11 20.20 10.16
C ASP A 73 9.79 19.00 9.49
N LEU A 74 9.63 17.81 10.07
CA LEU A 74 10.34 16.60 9.67
C LEU A 74 9.37 15.44 9.39
N ALA A 75 9.61 14.72 8.29
CA ALA A 75 8.99 13.43 7.99
C ALA A 75 10.08 12.38 7.74
N ILE A 76 9.92 11.19 8.31
CA ILE A 76 10.91 10.10 8.24
C ILE A 76 10.20 8.78 7.94
N VAL A 77 10.67 8.07 6.92
CA VAL A 77 10.33 6.68 6.67
C VAL A 77 11.44 5.79 7.23
N LEU A 78 11.07 4.87 8.11
CA LEU A 78 12.00 3.94 8.76
C LEU A 78 11.67 2.50 8.34
N GLN A 79 12.69 1.65 8.29
CA GLN A 79 12.57 0.20 8.10
C GLN A 79 13.36 -0.54 9.18
N GLY A 80 12.81 -1.65 9.68
CA GLY A 80 13.55 -2.57 10.54
C GLY A 80 14.78 -3.15 9.83
N THR A 81 15.69 -3.74 10.60
CA THR A 81 16.92 -4.37 10.06
C THR A 81 17.11 -5.81 10.52
N ASP A 82 16.05 -6.43 11.02
CA ASP A 82 16.10 -7.80 11.53
C ASP A 82 16.22 -8.80 10.37
N LYS A 83 17.24 -9.66 10.46
CA LYS A 83 17.53 -10.70 9.47
C LYS A 83 16.43 -11.76 9.38
N ALA A 84 15.58 -11.89 10.40
CA ALA A 84 14.42 -12.79 10.35
C ALA A 84 13.37 -12.38 9.29
N TYR A 85 13.38 -11.12 8.84
CA TYR A 85 12.47 -10.58 7.81
C TYR A 85 13.15 -10.43 6.44
N GLN A 86 14.36 -10.98 6.28
CA GLN A 86 15.11 -10.98 5.03
C GLN A 86 15.26 -12.41 4.54
N TRP A 87 15.01 -12.64 3.26
CA TRP A 87 15.13 -13.97 2.67
C TRP A 87 15.74 -13.90 1.28
N LYS A 88 16.47 -14.95 0.92
CA LYS A 88 17.12 -15.08 -0.38
C LYS A 88 16.14 -15.64 -1.40
N ASN A 89 16.07 -14.99 -2.53
CA ASN A 89 15.31 -15.47 -3.68
C ASN A 89 16.25 -16.18 -4.65
N GLU A 90 15.97 -17.45 -4.92
CA GLU A 90 16.71 -18.28 -5.89
C GLU A 90 16.10 -18.22 -7.30
N GLY A 91 14.96 -17.54 -7.45
CA GLY A 91 14.22 -17.43 -8.70
C GLY A 91 14.60 -16.20 -9.53
N LEU A 92 13.68 -15.81 -10.41
CA LEU A 92 13.78 -14.53 -11.13
C LEU A 92 13.68 -13.36 -10.13
N GLY A 93 14.18 -12.19 -10.53
CA GLY A 93 14.04 -10.96 -9.76
C GLY A 93 15.25 -10.64 -8.87
N GLU A 94 15.02 -9.85 -7.83
CA GLU A 94 16.06 -9.49 -6.86
C GLU A 94 16.53 -10.72 -6.06
N PRO A 95 17.83 -10.85 -5.76
CA PRO A 95 18.39 -12.03 -5.08
C PRO A 95 18.06 -12.10 -3.58
N GLU A 96 17.61 -10.99 -2.99
CA GLU A 96 17.20 -10.91 -1.59
C GLU A 96 16.03 -9.91 -1.49
N VAL A 97 15.07 -10.20 -0.62
CA VAL A 97 13.91 -9.34 -0.37
C VAL A 97 13.88 -8.96 1.10
N ASP A 98 13.67 -7.67 1.37
CA ASP A 98 13.65 -7.11 2.73
C ASP A 98 12.22 -6.75 3.15
N GLN A 99 11.53 -7.71 3.78
CA GLN A 99 10.18 -7.55 4.31
C GLN A 99 10.16 -6.97 5.73
N ASN A 100 11.28 -6.38 6.19
CA ASN A 100 11.27 -5.71 7.48
C ASN A 100 10.15 -4.66 7.53
N PRO A 101 9.44 -4.57 8.68
CA PRO A 101 8.34 -3.65 8.88
C PRO A 101 8.79 -2.21 8.68
N ARG A 102 7.86 -1.37 8.25
CA ARG A 102 8.11 0.05 7.98
C ARG A 102 7.20 0.94 8.80
N MET A 103 7.68 2.14 9.11
CA MET A 103 6.87 3.16 9.74
C MET A 103 7.15 4.54 9.15
N LEU A 104 6.12 5.39 9.15
CA LEU A 104 6.20 6.80 8.83
C LEU A 104 6.05 7.62 10.12
N VAL A 105 7.04 8.44 10.41
CA VAL A 105 7.08 9.35 11.56
C VAL A 105 7.02 10.78 11.06
N ILE A 106 6.11 11.57 11.64
CA ILE A 106 6.03 13.03 11.40
C ILE A 106 6.33 13.74 12.72
N ALA A 107 7.18 14.75 12.68
CA ALA A 107 7.53 15.58 13.83
C ALA A 107 7.50 17.06 13.44
N LEU A 108 6.87 17.88 14.29
CA LEU A 108 6.82 19.32 14.09
C LEU A 108 8.02 19.98 14.77
N ALA A 109 8.53 21.06 14.19
CA ALA A 109 9.53 21.91 14.81
C ALA A 109 9.01 22.42 16.17
N ASN A 110 9.87 22.41 17.17
CA ASN A 110 9.58 22.96 18.48
C ASN A 110 10.09 24.41 18.54
N PRO A 111 9.30 25.39 19.01
CA PRO A 111 9.76 26.76 19.22
C PRO A 111 11.03 26.87 20.09
N ALA A 112 11.21 25.97 21.06
CA ALA A 112 12.39 25.91 21.92
C ALA A 112 13.62 25.23 21.26
N GLY A 113 13.49 24.78 20.00
CA GLY A 113 14.50 24.04 19.27
C GLY A 113 14.25 22.52 19.25
N GLY A 114 14.73 21.88 18.18
CA GLY A 114 14.47 20.46 17.91
C GLY A 114 13.05 20.22 17.41
N PHE A 115 12.55 19.00 17.62
CA PHE A 115 11.29 18.51 17.08
C PHE A 115 10.46 17.81 18.15
N ARG A 116 9.13 17.89 18.01
CA ARG A 116 8.15 17.12 18.78
C ARG A 116 7.41 16.19 17.83
N LYS A 117 7.38 14.89 18.14
CA LYS A 117 6.63 13.90 17.36
C LYS A 117 5.16 14.30 17.30
N LEU A 118 4.62 14.36 16.09
CA LEU A 118 3.20 14.54 15.83
C LEU A 118 2.51 13.17 15.79
N THR A 119 3.01 12.28 14.92
CA THR A 119 2.43 10.95 14.75
C THR A 119 3.48 9.92 14.31
N GLN A 120 3.15 8.65 14.54
CA GLN A 120 3.82 7.48 14.02
C GLN A 120 2.74 6.57 13.42
N ASN A 121 2.86 6.25 12.13
CA ASN A 121 2.01 5.27 11.46
C ASN A 121 2.85 4.06 11.05
N ASN A 122 2.35 2.86 11.32
CA ASN A 122 3.08 1.60 11.13
C ASN A 122 2.55 0.78 9.94
N ASN A 123 1.63 1.33 9.16
CA ASN A 123 0.82 0.57 8.20
C ASN A 123 0.80 1.19 6.79
N PHE A 124 1.11 2.47 6.67
CA PHE A 124 0.94 3.24 5.44
C PHE A 124 2.04 2.98 4.41
N ILE A 125 3.26 2.68 4.88
CA ILE A 125 4.39 2.35 3.99
C ILE A 125 4.42 0.83 3.79
N PRO A 126 4.13 0.32 2.58
CA PRO A 126 4.17 -1.11 2.30
C PRO A 126 5.61 -1.62 2.34
N VAL A 127 5.76 -2.89 2.74
CA VAL A 127 7.05 -3.59 2.69
C VAL A 127 7.36 -4.05 1.25
N HIS A 128 8.62 -4.37 0.97
CA HIS A 128 9.01 -5.00 -0.28
C HIS A 128 8.86 -6.50 -0.12
N ASP A 129 7.80 -7.08 -0.69
CA ASP A 129 7.42 -8.49 -0.47
C ASP A 129 7.59 -9.40 -1.68
N ASN A 130 7.88 -8.83 -2.85
CA ASN A 130 7.95 -9.56 -4.11
C ASN A 130 9.29 -9.31 -4.80
N PRO A 131 10.14 -10.33 -5.00
CA PRO A 131 11.44 -10.16 -5.66
C PRO A 131 11.32 -9.71 -7.12
N MET A 132 10.17 -9.94 -7.75
CA MET A 132 9.91 -9.52 -9.13
C MET A 132 9.48 -8.07 -9.23
N ALA A 133 9.08 -7.46 -8.12
CA ALA A 133 8.70 -6.06 -8.05
C ALA A 133 9.84 -5.24 -7.46
N ASP A 134 10.01 -4.02 -7.94
CA ASP A 134 10.84 -3.04 -7.24
C ASP A 134 10.24 -2.74 -5.85
N ASP A 135 11.05 -2.20 -4.95
CA ASP A 135 10.57 -1.65 -3.67
C ASP A 135 9.39 -0.67 -3.92
N PRO A 136 8.23 -0.88 -3.30
CA PRO A 136 7.07 -0.04 -3.55
C PRO A 136 7.20 1.39 -3.02
N PHE A 137 8.06 1.65 -2.03
CA PHE A 137 8.30 3.01 -1.55
C PHE A 137 9.24 3.75 -2.51
N ASP A 138 8.76 4.86 -3.06
CA ASP A 138 9.51 5.62 -4.08
C ASP A 138 10.11 6.90 -3.49
N SER A 139 9.27 7.77 -2.92
CA SER A 139 9.74 9.04 -2.38
C SER A 139 8.84 9.63 -1.29
N ILE A 140 9.42 10.55 -0.53
CA ILE A 140 8.74 11.41 0.43
C ILE A 140 9.28 12.83 0.32
N ASP A 141 8.40 13.82 0.29
CA ASP A 141 8.78 15.23 0.26
C ASP A 141 7.78 16.11 1.00
N ILE A 142 8.25 17.28 1.44
CA ILE A 142 7.39 18.33 1.99
C ILE A 142 7.51 19.54 1.08
N GLN A 143 6.42 19.89 0.41
CA GLN A 143 6.38 21.02 -0.51
C GLN A 143 5.12 21.85 -0.27
N ARG A 144 5.31 23.15 -0.02
CA ARG A 144 4.22 24.14 0.11
C ARG A 144 3.17 23.74 1.17
N GLY A 145 3.61 23.26 2.34
CA GLY A 145 2.71 22.83 3.43
C GLY A 145 2.08 21.45 3.23
N LEU A 146 2.45 20.73 2.18
CA LEU A 146 1.94 19.40 1.90
C LEU A 146 3.05 18.37 2.07
N LEU A 147 2.75 17.32 2.84
CA LEU A 147 3.52 16.09 2.81
C LEU A 147 3.04 15.25 1.63
N ASN A 148 3.94 14.95 0.71
CA ASN A 148 3.71 14.04 -0.40
C ASN A 148 4.45 12.72 -0.13
N VAL A 149 3.75 11.61 -0.34
CA VAL A 149 4.34 10.26 -0.27
C VAL A 149 4.00 9.53 -1.55
N GLN A 150 5.03 9.04 -2.23
CA GLN A 150 4.92 8.39 -3.52
C GLN A 150 5.29 6.91 -3.41
N PHE A 151 4.51 6.10 -4.11
CA PHE A 151 4.73 4.68 -4.29
C PHE A 151 4.80 4.36 -5.77
N ARG A 152 5.57 3.33 -6.11
CA ARG A 152 5.70 2.85 -7.49
C ARG A 152 5.51 1.35 -7.54
N MET A 153 4.88 0.87 -8.60
CA MET A 153 4.84 -0.54 -8.94
C MET A 153 5.54 -0.71 -10.28
N TRP A 154 6.55 -1.56 -10.30
CA TRP A 154 7.22 -1.99 -11.51
C TRP A 154 7.61 -3.45 -11.34
N MET A 155 7.34 -4.28 -12.34
CA MET A 155 7.69 -5.70 -12.30
C MET A 155 8.69 -6.06 -13.40
N SER A 156 9.78 -6.71 -13.01
CA SER A 156 10.79 -7.26 -13.93
C SER A 156 10.24 -8.43 -14.75
N ALA A 157 9.33 -9.23 -14.19
CA ALA A 157 8.51 -10.20 -14.91
C ALA A 157 7.18 -10.48 -14.18
N GLY A 158 6.29 -11.25 -14.82
CA GLY A 158 4.99 -11.65 -14.23
C GLY A 158 3.85 -10.64 -14.43
N SER A 159 4.14 -9.40 -14.83
CA SER A 159 3.13 -8.40 -15.19
C SER A 159 3.66 -7.40 -16.20
N TRP A 160 2.79 -6.90 -17.09
CA TRP A 160 3.08 -5.77 -17.96
C TRP A 160 2.70 -4.42 -17.35
N SER A 161 2.04 -4.41 -16.20
CA SER A 161 1.60 -3.18 -15.53
C SER A 161 2.78 -2.46 -14.87
N MET A 162 2.75 -1.14 -14.97
CA MET A 162 3.48 -0.24 -14.08
C MET A 162 2.50 0.77 -13.51
N SER A 163 2.78 1.27 -12.31
CA SER A 163 1.99 2.38 -11.76
C SER A 163 2.78 3.26 -10.82
N THR A 164 2.28 4.47 -10.62
CA THR A 164 2.73 5.39 -9.57
C THR A 164 1.51 5.89 -8.83
N THR A 165 1.61 5.94 -7.51
CA THR A 165 0.57 6.44 -6.62
C THR A 165 1.16 7.53 -5.75
N GLN A 166 0.49 8.66 -5.61
CA GLN A 166 0.91 9.74 -4.73
C GLN A 166 -0.22 10.15 -3.79
N TYR A 167 0.09 10.19 -2.50
CA TYR A 167 -0.81 10.69 -1.46
C TYR A 167 -0.35 12.05 -0.98
N LYS A 168 -1.30 12.98 -0.83
CA LYS A 168 -1.04 14.35 -0.38
C LYS A 168 -1.72 14.58 0.96
N PHE A 169 -0.92 14.89 1.98
CA PHE A 169 -1.38 15.18 3.32
C PHE A 169 -1.17 16.65 3.66
N ARG A 170 -2.13 17.22 4.37
CA ARG A 170 -2.04 18.57 4.93
C ARG A 170 -2.19 18.50 6.45
N TYR A 171 -1.39 19.27 7.16
CA TYR A 171 -1.56 19.45 8.59
C TYR A 171 -2.81 20.31 8.86
N GLU A 172 -3.80 19.75 9.56
CA GLU A 172 -4.98 20.48 10.04
C GLU A 172 -5.56 19.76 11.25
N ASP A 173 -6.17 20.51 12.17
CA ASP A 173 -6.79 19.96 13.39
C ASP A 173 -5.83 19.04 14.20
N ALA A 174 -4.55 19.43 14.27
CA ALA A 174 -3.48 18.67 14.91
C ALA A 174 -3.25 17.26 14.34
N ALA A 175 -3.61 17.02 13.08
CA ALA A 175 -3.41 15.75 12.39
C ALA A 175 -2.94 15.95 10.94
N MET A 176 -2.33 14.91 10.37
CA MET A 176 -2.02 14.88 8.93
C MET A 176 -3.23 14.35 8.16
N ARG A 177 -4.09 15.24 7.66
CA ARG A 177 -5.27 14.87 6.88
C ARG A 177 -4.89 14.53 5.45
N LEU A 178 -5.41 13.42 4.94
CA LEU A 178 -5.31 13.09 3.52
C LEU A 178 -6.26 13.99 2.72
N ILE A 179 -5.71 14.75 1.77
CA ILE A 179 -6.48 15.72 0.98
C ILE A 179 -6.44 15.44 -0.53
N GLY A 180 -5.49 14.62 -0.99
CA GLY A 180 -5.33 14.33 -2.41
C GLY A 180 -4.77 12.93 -2.67
N TYR A 181 -5.15 12.39 -3.82
CA TYR A 181 -4.68 11.11 -4.33
C TYR A 181 -4.46 11.24 -5.84
N GLU A 182 -3.27 10.89 -6.30
CA GLU A 182 -2.92 10.80 -7.72
C GLU A 182 -2.52 9.37 -8.03
N TYR A 183 -2.95 8.87 -9.18
CA TYR A 183 -2.60 7.55 -9.67
C TYR A 183 -2.34 7.61 -11.17
N TYR A 184 -1.26 6.95 -11.58
CA TYR A 184 -0.91 6.72 -12.96
C TYR A 184 -0.66 5.23 -13.14
N HIS A 185 -1.25 4.64 -14.16
CA HIS A 185 -0.98 3.27 -14.58
C HIS A 185 -0.72 3.23 -16.08
N ARG A 186 0.18 2.33 -16.47
CA ARG A 186 0.40 1.99 -17.88
C ARG A 186 0.57 0.49 -18.04
N HIS A 187 -0.12 -0.07 -19.03
CA HIS A 187 0.14 -1.41 -19.51
C HIS A 187 1.21 -1.36 -20.61
N ARG A 188 2.42 -1.86 -20.30
CA ARG A 188 3.62 -1.71 -21.15
C ARG A 188 3.48 -2.27 -22.56
N ALA A 189 2.70 -3.33 -22.75
CA ALA A 189 2.59 -3.99 -24.05
C ALA A 189 1.54 -3.34 -24.99
N SER A 190 0.44 -2.83 -24.44
CA SER A 190 -0.63 -2.19 -25.25
C SER A 190 -0.53 -0.67 -25.27
N GLY A 191 0.19 -0.08 -24.31
CA GLY A 191 0.21 1.35 -24.03
C GLY A 191 -1.11 1.90 -23.50
N ALA A 192 -2.01 1.03 -23.01
CA ALA A 192 -3.21 1.46 -22.30
C ALA A 192 -2.81 2.18 -21.00
N GLU A 193 -3.52 3.25 -20.66
CA GLU A 193 -3.24 4.10 -19.50
C GLU A 193 -4.50 4.38 -18.67
N ASP A 194 -4.33 4.49 -17.36
CA ASP A 194 -5.32 5.05 -16.45
C ASP A 194 -4.67 6.14 -15.58
N ILE A 195 -5.21 7.34 -15.63
CA ILE A 195 -4.75 8.50 -14.87
C ILE A 195 -5.89 8.99 -14.00
N VAL A 196 -5.74 8.89 -12.68
CA VAL A 196 -6.75 9.32 -11.71
C VAL A 196 -6.19 10.43 -10.84
N SER A 197 -6.95 11.50 -10.67
CA SER A 197 -6.68 12.59 -9.73
C SER A 197 -7.90 12.84 -8.87
N THR A 198 -7.75 12.74 -7.55
CA THR A 198 -8.85 12.91 -6.60
C THR A 198 -8.53 14.01 -5.60
N ASN A 199 -9.39 15.03 -5.56
CA ASN A 199 -9.39 16.03 -4.51
C ASN A 199 -10.38 15.60 -3.42
N LEU A 200 -9.88 15.22 -2.25
CA LEU A 200 -10.69 14.70 -1.15
C LEU A 200 -11.33 15.78 -0.28
N LEU A 201 -10.93 17.05 -0.45
CA LEU A 201 -11.62 18.17 0.18
C LEU A 201 -12.94 18.45 -0.53
N THR A 202 -12.94 18.37 -1.87
CA THR A 202 -14.13 18.58 -2.67
C THR A 202 -14.84 17.28 -3.03
N GLY A 203 -14.19 16.12 -2.91
CA GLY A 203 -14.67 14.85 -3.42
C GLY A 203 -14.70 14.78 -4.96
N MET A 204 -14.09 15.73 -5.68
CA MET A 204 -14.04 15.69 -7.14
C MET A 204 -12.92 14.75 -7.58
N GLN A 205 -13.26 13.82 -8.49
CA GLN A 205 -12.30 12.95 -9.15
C GLN A 205 -12.33 13.17 -10.65
N ARG A 206 -11.14 13.24 -11.23
CA ARG A 206 -10.87 13.22 -12.66
C ARG A 206 -10.23 11.88 -13.02
N ALA A 207 -10.69 11.25 -14.10
CA ALA A 207 -10.06 10.05 -14.66
C ALA A 207 -9.87 10.20 -16.17
N ILE A 208 -8.67 9.91 -16.66
CA ILE A 208 -8.37 9.75 -18.09
C ILE A 208 -8.03 8.28 -18.34
N ARG A 209 -8.68 7.63 -19.31
CA ARG A 209 -8.39 6.25 -19.69
C ARG A 209 -8.15 6.09 -21.19
N SER A 210 -7.18 5.28 -21.58
CA SER A 210 -6.95 4.84 -22.95
C SER A 210 -6.82 3.32 -22.99
N ASP A 211 -7.42 2.68 -24.00
CA ASP A 211 -7.35 1.22 -24.18
C ASP A 211 -6.13 0.78 -25.03
N GLY A 212 -5.22 1.71 -25.35
CA GLY A 212 -3.99 1.49 -26.10
C GLY A 212 -3.46 2.75 -26.79
N GLU A 213 -2.23 2.71 -27.32
CA GLU A 213 -1.53 3.90 -27.86
C GLU A 213 -2.26 4.61 -29.01
N SER A 214 -3.01 3.85 -29.81
CA SER A 214 -3.72 4.36 -30.98
C SER A 214 -5.13 4.89 -30.67
N GLN A 215 -5.61 4.74 -29.43
CA GLN A 215 -6.93 5.20 -29.03
C GLN A 215 -6.87 6.58 -28.38
N LYS A 216 -7.84 7.43 -28.72
CA LYS A 216 -7.98 8.74 -28.06
C LYS A 216 -8.40 8.52 -26.60
N PRO A 217 -7.68 9.11 -25.62
CA PRO A 217 -8.05 8.98 -24.23
C PRO A 217 -9.44 9.56 -23.95
N LYS A 218 -10.19 8.91 -23.08
CA LYS A 218 -11.49 9.38 -22.59
C LYS A 218 -11.31 10.00 -21.21
N GLU A 219 -11.73 11.25 -21.08
CA GLU A 219 -11.75 11.97 -19.81
C GLU A 219 -13.14 11.92 -19.18
N THR A 220 -13.18 11.70 -17.86
CA THR A 220 -14.40 11.71 -17.06
C THR A 220 -14.18 12.45 -15.76
N TRP A 221 -15.27 13.03 -15.25
CA TRP A 221 -15.33 13.74 -13.98
C TRP A 221 -16.46 13.16 -13.15
N GLN A 222 -16.20 12.90 -11.88
CA GLN A 222 -17.23 12.43 -10.96
C GLN A 222 -17.08 13.03 -9.57
N LYS A 223 -18.23 13.23 -8.91
CA LYS A 223 -18.31 13.67 -7.52
C LYS A 223 -18.46 12.44 -6.62
N LEU A 224 -17.40 12.13 -5.87
CA LEU A 224 -17.40 11.06 -4.88
C LEU A 224 -18.14 11.46 -3.61
N LYS A 225 -18.86 10.51 -3.01
CA LYS A 225 -19.44 10.66 -1.67
C LYS A 225 -18.38 10.35 -0.63
N ILE A 226 -17.65 11.37 -0.19
CA ILE A 226 -16.63 11.23 0.86
C ILE A 226 -17.30 11.30 2.23
N GLY A 227 -17.61 10.13 2.79
CA GLY A 227 -18.27 10.01 4.10
C GLY A 227 -17.34 10.12 5.31
N LYS A 228 -16.01 10.05 5.11
CA LYS A 228 -15.01 10.07 6.17
C LYS A 228 -13.83 10.98 5.80
N LYS A 229 -13.32 11.72 6.79
CA LYS A 229 -12.01 12.40 6.70
C LYS A 229 -10.93 11.41 7.14
N TRP A 230 -10.03 11.05 6.24
CA TRP A 230 -8.88 10.21 6.58
C TRP A 230 -7.73 11.06 7.09
N THR A 231 -7.12 10.63 8.18
CA THR A 231 -5.81 11.11 8.63
C THR A 231 -4.80 9.98 8.55
N LEU A 232 -3.51 10.33 8.55
CA LEU A 232 -2.44 9.34 8.59
C LEU A 232 -2.63 8.33 9.75
N ASP A 233 -3.12 8.76 10.92
CA ASP A 233 -3.39 7.85 12.05
C ASP A 233 -4.46 6.79 11.75
N THR A 234 -5.43 7.14 10.90
CA THR A 234 -6.57 6.27 10.56
C THR A 234 -6.33 5.39 9.34
N LEU A 235 -5.25 5.65 8.59
CA LEU A 235 -4.90 4.88 7.40
C LEU A 235 -4.21 3.57 7.82
N ARG A 236 -4.87 2.46 7.51
CA ARG A 236 -4.31 1.09 7.64
C ARG A 236 -3.57 0.63 6.38
N SER A 237 -3.88 1.26 5.26
CA SER A 237 -3.22 1.16 3.96
C SER A 237 -3.68 2.40 3.17
N GLY A 238 -2.99 2.74 2.09
CA GLY A 238 -3.51 3.77 1.19
C GLY A 238 -4.95 3.44 0.77
N PRO A 239 -5.91 4.39 0.81
CA PRO A 239 -7.28 4.09 0.39
C PRO A 239 -7.29 3.57 -1.04
N THR A 240 -7.88 2.40 -1.23
CA THR A 240 -8.25 1.88 -2.54
C THR A 240 -9.51 2.63 -2.97
N PHE A 241 -9.38 3.58 -3.90
CA PHE A 241 -10.54 4.28 -4.48
C PHE A 241 -11.26 3.45 -5.55
N ASP A 242 -11.06 2.14 -5.51
CA ASP A 242 -11.59 1.22 -6.51
C ASP A 242 -12.94 0.65 -6.05
N GLU A 243 -14.00 1.34 -6.46
CA GLU A 243 -15.21 0.68 -6.94
C GLU A 243 -15.64 1.44 -8.20
N THR A 244 -14.89 1.29 -9.29
CA THR A 244 -15.54 1.44 -10.60
C THR A 244 -16.26 0.12 -10.91
N PRO A 245 -17.54 0.14 -11.32
CA PRO A 245 -18.23 -1.08 -11.71
C PRO A 245 -17.45 -1.69 -12.87
N VAL A 246 -16.94 -2.91 -12.69
CA VAL A 246 -16.58 -3.75 -13.83
C VAL A 246 -17.88 -3.86 -14.64
N PRO A 247 -17.96 -3.36 -15.88
CA PRO A 247 -19.13 -3.61 -16.69
C PRO A 247 -19.25 -5.13 -16.81
N SER A 248 -20.33 -5.68 -16.26
CA SER A 248 -20.73 -7.04 -16.56
C SER A 248 -20.92 -7.10 -18.07
N ASN A 249 -20.03 -7.78 -18.77
CA ASN A 249 -20.22 -8.05 -20.19
C ASN A 249 -21.47 -8.96 -20.33
N PRO A 250 -22.31 -8.77 -21.36
CA PRO A 250 -23.56 -9.50 -21.53
C PRO A 250 -23.36 -11.01 -21.77
#